data_AF-A0A5D4JLZ3-F1
#
_entry.id   AF-A0A5D4JLZ3-F1
#
_cell.length_a   1.000
_cell.length_b   1.000
_cell.length_c   1.000
_cell.angle_alpha   90.00
_cell.angle_beta   90.00
_cell.angle_gamma   90.00
#
_symmetry.space_group_name_H-M   'P 1'
#
loop_
_entity.id
_entity.type
_entity.pdbx_description
1 polymer ?
#
loop_
_entity_poly.entity_id
_entity_poly.type
_entity_poly.pdbx_seq_one_letter_code
_entity_poly.pdbx_strand_id
1 'polypeptide(L)'
;MSTAPNRRAVAVILLIPLMVTLALWAFAWPAARIAPRDLPVGVAGAAPAAEQLEQRFEQRDGAFEVHRYADEAAARAAIEDRVVYGAAVATPQGPHLLTASAASPVVSQLLREAVTASAPEGTRVEVTDVVAAPAGDPRGSALGASVLPLALAGMAAGAVVTLMGLRGARGALTLLAASALVGLAAAAVTHSWLGVVTGDWWTEAGVLALTVLAIGSAVAGLAALFGPRGIGLGALLMALLGNSFSGVTSAPQLLPEPVGAIGQWLPPGAGGSLLRSVAFFDGSAAGGPLLTLSLWSALGLAAVLLARRTPKSVEPARTEPAEPAGPARESALAG
;
A
#
# COMPACT_ATOMS: atom_id res chain seq x y z
N MET A 1 27.48 2.44 45.25
CA MET A 1 27.90 2.63 43.86
C MET A 1 26.64 2.72 42.99
N SER A 2 26.31 3.92 42.51
CA SER A 2 25.19 4.12 41.58
C SER A 2 25.64 3.61 40.21
N THR A 3 25.16 2.44 39.80
CA THR A 3 25.34 1.96 38.42
C THR A 3 24.49 2.86 37.53
N ALA A 4 25.14 3.79 36.82
CA ALA A 4 24.44 4.60 35.84
C ALA A 4 23.63 3.67 34.91
N PRO A 5 22.33 3.92 34.71
CA PRO A 5 21.48 3.01 33.95
C PRO A 5 22.06 2.83 32.55
N ASN A 6 22.19 1.58 32.12
CA ASN A 6 22.73 1.23 30.81
C ASN A 6 21.86 1.93 29.75
N ARG A 7 22.41 2.99 29.12
CA ARG A 7 21.68 3.83 28.15
C ARG A 7 21.04 3.02 27.03
N ARG A 8 21.63 1.88 26.65
CA ARG A 8 21.06 0.95 25.66
C ARG A 8 19.82 0.24 26.20
N ALA A 9 19.86 -0.21 27.45
CA ALA A 9 18.69 -0.82 28.10
C ALA A 9 17.55 0.18 28.26
N VAL A 10 17.84 1.41 28.71
CA VAL A 10 16.85 2.50 28.78
C VAL A 10 16.26 2.81 27.40
N ALA A 11 17.09 2.91 26.36
CA ALA A 11 16.61 3.13 25.00
C ALA A 11 15.68 2.01 24.51
N VAL A 12 16.02 0.75 24.77
CA VAL A 12 15.17 -0.40 24.41
C VAL A 12 13.84 -0.38 25.18
N ILE A 13 13.89 -0.14 26.49
CA ILE A 13 12.72 -0.07 27.38
C ILE A 13 11.74 1.04 26.94
N LEU A 14 12.23 2.14 26.36
CA LEU A 14 11.38 3.23 25.88
C LEU A 14 10.95 3.06 24.42
N LEU A 15 11.86 2.61 23.55
CA LEU A 15 11.63 2.55 22.11
C LEU A 15 10.67 1.42 21.71
N ILE A 16 10.78 0.24 22.34
CA ILE A 16 9.91 -0.90 21.99
C ILE A 16 8.44 -0.60 22.32
N PRO A 17 8.07 -0.17 23.55
CA PRO A 17 6.68 0.17 23.85
C PRO A 17 6.17 1.29 22.95
N LEU A 18 6.96 2.34 22.72
CA LEU A 18 6.58 3.41 21.80
C LEU A 18 6.27 2.88 20.39
N MET A 19 7.14 2.02 19.84
CA MET A 19 6.94 1.43 18.53
C MET A 19 5.69 0.55 18.49
N VAL A 20 5.44 -0.26 19.51
CA VAL A 20 4.22 -1.09 19.60
C VAL A 20 2.97 -0.21 19.73
N THR A 21 3.00 0.84 20.55
CA THR A 21 1.88 1.79 20.68
C THR A 21 1.60 2.50 19.36
N LEU A 22 2.64 2.95 18.64
CA LEU A 22 2.49 3.55 17.32
C LEU A 22 1.94 2.56 16.30
N ALA A 23 2.38 1.29 16.37
CA ALA A 23 1.86 0.24 15.50
C ALA A 23 0.38 -0.06 15.77
N LEU A 24 0.01 -0.22 17.05
CA LEU A 24 -1.38 -0.41 17.46
C LEU A 24 -2.24 0.79 17.06
N TRP A 25 -1.73 2.02 17.24
CA TRP A 25 -2.42 3.21 16.78
C TRP A 25 -2.61 3.20 15.27
N ALA A 26 -1.55 2.96 14.49
CA ALA A 26 -1.61 2.96 13.03
C ALA A 26 -2.58 1.92 12.47
N PHE A 27 -2.66 0.73 13.09
CA PHE A 27 -3.53 -0.35 12.63
C PHE A 27 -4.94 -0.31 13.24
N ALA A 28 -5.06 -0.18 14.56
CA ALA A 28 -6.33 -0.33 15.25
C ALA A 28 -7.20 0.93 15.19
N TRP A 29 -6.60 2.13 15.18
CA TRP A 29 -7.39 3.37 15.15
C TRP A 29 -8.16 3.56 13.83
N PRO A 30 -7.54 3.42 12.64
CA PRO A 30 -8.31 3.51 11.38
C PRO A 30 -9.33 2.38 11.26
N ALA A 31 -8.97 1.15 11.65
CA ALA A 31 -9.86 0.00 11.58
C ALA A 31 -11.11 0.15 12.47
N ALA A 32 -10.95 0.75 13.66
CA ALA A 32 -12.07 1.01 14.58
C ALA A 32 -12.95 2.20 14.14
N ARG A 33 -12.53 2.96 13.12
CA ARG A 33 -13.20 4.18 12.64
C ARG A 33 -13.62 4.06 11.17
N ILE A 34 -13.77 2.83 10.66
CA ILE A 34 -14.27 2.57 9.32
C ILE A 34 -15.71 3.11 9.22
N ALA A 35 -15.90 4.09 8.35
CA ALA A 35 -17.20 4.70 8.06
C ALA A 35 -17.13 5.42 6.71
N PRO A 36 -18.22 5.47 5.94
CA PRO A 36 -18.28 6.26 4.71
C PRO A 36 -17.99 7.74 5.01
N ARG A 37 -17.10 8.35 4.23
CA ARG A 37 -16.74 9.77 4.27
C ARG A 37 -16.58 10.26 2.85
N ASP A 38 -17.46 11.17 2.43
CA ASP A 38 -17.51 11.70 1.07
C ASP A 38 -17.36 10.59 0.01
N LEU A 39 -18.03 9.45 0.25
CA LEU A 39 -17.90 8.29 -0.62
C LEU A 39 -18.67 8.56 -1.92
N PRO A 40 -18.01 8.57 -3.10
CA PRO A 40 -18.68 8.90 -4.35
C PRO A 40 -19.72 7.85 -4.72
N VAL A 41 -20.98 8.29 -4.84
CA VAL A 41 -22.13 7.45 -5.20
C VAL A 41 -22.98 8.10 -6.27
N GLY A 42 -23.50 7.30 -7.19
CA GLY A 42 -24.39 7.77 -8.24
C GLY A 42 -25.86 7.70 -7.85
N VAL A 43 -26.66 8.63 -8.37
CA VAL A 43 -28.12 8.55 -8.36
C VAL A 43 -28.65 8.79 -9.77
N ALA A 44 -29.44 7.85 -10.29
CA ALA A 44 -29.99 7.89 -11.65
C ALA A 44 -31.51 7.70 -11.70
N GLY A 45 -32.14 8.12 -12.80
CA GLY A 45 -33.58 7.98 -13.04
C GLY A 45 -34.34 9.30 -13.14
N ALA A 46 -35.67 9.23 -13.26
CA ALA A 46 -36.52 10.40 -13.44
C ALA A 46 -36.42 11.37 -12.24
N ALA A 47 -36.41 12.68 -12.53
CA ALA A 47 -36.12 13.76 -11.57
C ALA A 47 -36.81 13.61 -10.19
N PRO A 48 -38.14 13.46 -10.07
CA PRO A 48 -38.78 13.45 -8.75
C PRO A 48 -38.45 12.23 -7.90
N ALA A 49 -38.19 11.07 -8.51
CA ALA A 49 -37.87 9.84 -7.79
C ALA A 49 -36.40 9.78 -7.39
N ALA A 50 -35.54 10.35 -8.23
CA ALA A 50 -34.11 10.36 -8.00
C ALA A 50 -33.67 11.51 -7.07
N GLU A 51 -34.34 12.67 -7.07
CA GLU A 51 -34.16 13.71 -6.03
C GLU A 51 -34.46 13.16 -4.63
N GLN A 52 -35.46 12.28 -4.49
CA GLN A 52 -35.73 11.61 -3.22
C GLN A 52 -34.60 10.65 -2.81
N LEU A 53 -33.97 9.95 -3.76
CA LEU A 53 -32.82 9.09 -3.46
C LEU A 53 -31.60 9.93 -3.06
N GLU A 54 -31.35 11.01 -3.79
CA GLU A 54 -30.29 11.97 -3.50
C GLU A 54 -30.43 12.55 -2.09
N GLN A 55 -31.60 13.08 -1.73
CA GLN A 55 -31.88 13.60 -0.39
C GLN A 55 -31.66 12.55 0.72
N ARG A 56 -31.91 11.26 0.45
CA ARG A 56 -31.68 10.19 1.44
C ARG A 56 -30.20 9.88 1.65
N PHE A 57 -29.37 10.04 0.62
CA PHE A 57 -27.92 9.95 0.76
C PHE A 57 -27.37 11.19 1.46
N GLU A 58 -27.87 12.39 1.11
CA GLU A 58 -27.47 13.66 1.72
C GLU A 58 -27.84 13.76 3.21
N GLN A 59 -28.95 13.15 3.65
CA GLN A 59 -29.32 13.05 5.07
C GLN A 59 -28.26 12.37 5.95
N ARG A 60 -27.31 11.67 5.35
CA ARG A 60 -26.20 11.03 6.04
C ARG A 60 -25.00 11.95 5.95
N ASP A 61 -25.02 13.00 6.77
CA ASP A 61 -24.05 14.11 6.76
C ASP A 61 -22.61 13.62 6.57
N GLY A 62 -21.98 14.06 5.47
CA GLY A 62 -20.58 13.79 5.12
C GLY A 62 -20.26 12.34 4.80
N ALA A 63 -21.23 11.44 4.68
CA ALA A 63 -20.98 10.04 4.36
C ALA A 63 -20.80 9.78 2.86
N PHE A 64 -21.58 10.47 2.04
CA PHE A 64 -21.70 10.20 0.60
C PHE A 64 -21.56 11.48 -0.20
N GLU A 65 -20.76 11.42 -1.26
CA GLU A 65 -20.66 12.46 -2.28
C GLU A 65 -21.55 12.05 -3.47
N VAL A 66 -22.75 12.64 -3.55
CA VAL A 66 -23.79 12.22 -4.49
C VAL A 66 -23.57 12.84 -5.86
N HIS A 67 -23.58 12.01 -6.89
CA HIS A 67 -23.45 12.40 -8.29
C HIS A 67 -24.72 12.05 -9.05
N ARG A 68 -25.31 13.03 -9.71
CA ARG A 68 -26.55 12.84 -10.47
C ARG A 68 -26.25 12.39 -11.90
N TYR A 69 -26.91 11.32 -12.34
CA TYR A 69 -26.85 10.80 -13.70
C TYR A 69 -28.22 10.79 -14.36
N ALA A 70 -28.23 10.92 -15.69
CA ALA A 70 -29.46 10.94 -16.47
C ALA A 70 -30.22 9.60 -16.40
N ASP A 71 -29.49 8.49 -16.52
CA ASP A 71 -30.05 7.13 -16.60
C ASP A 71 -29.09 6.08 -16.03
N GLU A 72 -29.56 4.82 -16.00
CA GLU A 72 -28.77 3.67 -15.54
C GLU A 72 -27.48 3.49 -16.35
N ALA A 73 -27.53 3.73 -17.67
CA ALA A 73 -26.37 3.50 -18.54
C ALA A 73 -25.24 4.50 -18.23
N ALA A 74 -25.57 5.77 -18.02
CA ALA A 74 -24.62 6.78 -17.57
C ALA A 74 -24.04 6.47 -16.18
N ALA A 75 -24.88 5.98 -15.26
CA ALA A 75 -24.41 5.58 -13.93
C ALA A 75 -23.51 4.33 -13.98
N ARG A 76 -23.82 3.37 -14.87
CA ARG A 76 -23.01 2.18 -15.12
C ARG A 76 -21.63 2.56 -15.65
N ALA A 77 -21.58 3.42 -16.67
CA ALA A 77 -20.32 3.92 -17.21
C ALA A 77 -19.48 4.64 -16.13
N ALA A 78 -20.12 5.44 -15.27
CA ALA A 78 -19.42 6.11 -14.17
C ALA A 78 -18.84 5.13 -13.12
N ILE A 79 -19.46 3.97 -12.92
CA ILE A 79 -18.92 2.89 -12.08
C ILE A 79 -17.72 2.22 -12.75
N GLU A 80 -17.85 1.89 -14.05
CA GLU A 80 -16.77 1.31 -14.86
C GLU A 80 -15.56 2.26 -14.98
N ASP A 81 -15.80 3.56 -15.04
CA ASP A 81 -14.76 4.61 -15.06
C ASP A 81 -14.19 4.93 -13.65
N ARG A 82 -14.69 4.26 -12.61
CA ARG A 82 -14.32 4.47 -11.19
C ARG A 82 -14.55 5.90 -10.69
N VAL A 83 -15.51 6.61 -11.28
CA VAL A 83 -15.97 7.92 -10.77
C VAL A 83 -16.80 7.74 -9.50
N VAL A 84 -17.62 6.68 -9.45
CA VAL A 84 -18.43 6.32 -8.28
C VAL A 84 -18.28 4.84 -7.91
N TYR A 85 -18.47 4.51 -6.63
CA TYR A 85 -18.37 3.12 -6.15
C TYR A 85 -19.61 2.27 -6.42
N GLY A 86 -20.74 2.92 -6.71
CA GLY A 86 -22.03 2.31 -6.97
C GLY A 86 -23.06 3.39 -7.23
N ALA A 87 -24.26 3.01 -7.66
CA ALA A 87 -25.32 3.96 -7.98
C ALA A 87 -26.71 3.40 -7.65
N ALA A 88 -27.58 4.25 -7.11
CA ALA A 88 -28.99 3.93 -6.92
C ALA A 88 -29.82 4.49 -8.09
N VAL A 89 -30.53 3.62 -8.79
CA VAL A 89 -31.38 3.94 -9.93
C VAL A 89 -32.84 3.89 -9.47
N ALA A 90 -33.55 5.00 -9.65
CA ALA A 90 -34.99 5.04 -9.41
C ALA A 90 -35.73 4.36 -10.56
N THR A 91 -36.39 3.23 -10.28
CA THR A 91 -37.26 2.53 -11.23
C THR A 91 -38.72 2.56 -10.76
N PRO A 92 -39.71 2.34 -11.66
CA PRO A 92 -41.12 2.22 -11.28
C PRO A 92 -41.41 1.11 -10.25
N GLN A 93 -40.58 0.07 -10.20
CA GLN A 93 -40.74 -1.11 -9.34
C GLN A 93 -40.06 -0.94 -7.98
N GLY A 94 -39.22 0.08 -7.81
CA GLY A 94 -38.42 0.33 -6.61
C GLY A 94 -36.99 0.77 -6.94
N PRO A 95 -36.16 1.03 -5.91
CA PRO A 95 -34.76 1.35 -6.13
C PRO A 95 -34.01 0.11 -6.65
N HIS A 96 -33.24 0.29 -7.71
CA HIS A 96 -32.31 -0.69 -8.26
C HIS A 96 -30.89 -0.21 -7.97
N LEU A 97 -30.10 -1.05 -7.31
CA LEU A 97 -28.75 -0.71 -6.88
C LEU A 97 -27.72 -1.33 -7.81
N LEU A 98 -26.90 -0.49 -8.42
CA LEU A 98 -25.68 -0.87 -9.11
C LEU A 98 -24.49 -0.83 -8.14
N THR A 99 -23.70 -1.91 -8.08
CA THR A 99 -22.48 -1.98 -7.28
C THR A 99 -21.26 -2.34 -8.13
N ALA A 100 -20.07 -2.15 -7.58
CA ALA A 100 -18.83 -2.74 -8.09
C ALA A 100 -18.09 -3.44 -6.95
N SER A 101 -18.38 -4.71 -6.72
CA SER A 101 -17.70 -5.46 -5.65
C SER A 101 -16.20 -5.65 -5.91
N ALA A 102 -15.75 -5.59 -7.17
CA ALA A 102 -14.33 -5.55 -7.51
C ALA A 102 -13.63 -4.24 -7.08
N ALA A 103 -14.38 -3.12 -6.95
CA ALA A 103 -13.85 -1.88 -6.39
C ALA A 103 -13.64 -2.03 -4.88
N SER A 104 -14.70 -2.49 -4.19
CA SER A 104 -14.69 -2.78 -2.76
C SER A 104 -15.95 -3.57 -2.38
N PRO A 105 -15.80 -4.83 -1.89
CA PRO A 105 -16.92 -5.60 -1.39
C PRO A 105 -17.56 -4.96 -0.15
N VAL A 106 -16.75 -4.31 0.70
CA VAL A 106 -17.20 -3.59 1.90
C VAL A 106 -18.11 -2.42 1.53
N VAL A 107 -17.72 -1.62 0.53
CA VAL A 107 -18.57 -0.52 0.04
C VAL A 107 -19.86 -1.05 -0.59
N SER A 108 -19.77 -2.11 -1.40
CA SER A 108 -20.95 -2.72 -2.04
C SER A 108 -21.97 -3.21 -1.00
N GLN A 109 -21.51 -3.80 0.11
CA GLN A 109 -22.36 -4.19 1.22
C GLN A 109 -22.97 -2.96 1.93
N LEU A 110 -22.16 -1.95 2.25
CA LEU A 110 -22.63 -0.70 2.87
C LEU A 110 -23.73 -0.02 2.03
N LEU A 111 -23.56 0.06 0.72
CA LEU A 111 -24.57 0.64 -0.19
C LEU A 111 -25.84 -0.20 -0.23
N ARG A 112 -25.71 -1.54 -0.24
CA ARG A 112 -26.86 -2.43 -0.18
C ARG A 112 -27.67 -2.23 1.09
N GLU A 113 -27.01 -2.19 2.24
CA GLU A 113 -27.65 -1.93 3.53
C GLU A 113 -28.29 -0.53 3.54
N ALA A 114 -27.57 0.48 3.03
CA ALA A 114 -28.04 1.85 2.94
C ALA A 114 -29.35 1.97 2.14
N VAL A 115 -29.39 1.43 0.93
CA VAL A 115 -30.55 1.52 0.04
C VAL A 115 -31.70 0.64 0.54
N THR A 116 -31.41 -0.54 1.09
CA THR A 116 -32.43 -1.45 1.64
C THR A 116 -33.12 -0.84 2.86
N ALA A 117 -32.37 -0.24 3.78
CA ALA A 117 -32.94 0.43 4.96
C ALA A 117 -33.79 1.66 4.60
N SER A 118 -33.59 2.22 3.41
CA SER A 118 -34.30 3.38 2.88
C SER A 118 -35.46 3.03 1.95
N ALA A 119 -35.62 1.74 1.59
CA ALA A 119 -36.71 1.27 0.75
C ALA A 119 -37.98 1.06 1.60
N PRO A 120 -39.19 1.29 1.04
CA PRO A 120 -40.44 0.99 1.76
C PRO A 120 -40.51 -0.48 2.17
N GLU A 121 -41.12 -0.76 3.33
CA GLU A 121 -41.30 -2.14 3.82
C GLU A 121 -41.93 -3.05 2.75
N GLY A 122 -41.34 -4.24 2.57
CA GLY A 122 -41.77 -5.20 1.56
C GLY A 122 -41.22 -4.97 0.14
N THR A 123 -40.56 -3.84 -0.12
CA THR A 123 -39.89 -3.57 -1.41
C THR A 123 -38.58 -4.35 -1.50
N ARG A 124 -38.42 -5.18 -2.53
CA ARG A 124 -37.14 -5.85 -2.80
C ARG A 124 -36.24 -4.89 -3.59
N VAL A 125 -35.08 -4.57 -3.05
CA VAL A 125 -34.03 -3.85 -3.76
C VAL A 125 -33.34 -4.82 -4.71
N GLU A 126 -33.51 -4.62 -6.01
CA GLU A 126 -32.72 -5.33 -7.01
C GLU A 126 -31.27 -4.84 -6.91
N VAL A 127 -30.31 -5.76 -6.98
CA VAL A 127 -28.89 -5.43 -6.91
C VAL A 127 -28.18 -6.07 -8.08
N THR A 128 -27.57 -5.24 -8.92
CA THR A 128 -26.74 -5.65 -10.04
C THR A 128 -25.31 -5.25 -9.76
N ASP A 129 -24.42 -6.24 -9.76
CA ASP A 129 -23.00 -5.98 -9.65
C ASP A 129 -22.43 -5.72 -11.05
N VAL A 130 -22.17 -4.45 -11.36
CA VAL A 130 -21.70 -3.99 -12.67
C VAL A 130 -20.29 -4.50 -12.91
N VAL A 131 -19.42 -4.39 -11.90
CA VAL A 131 -18.05 -4.90 -11.94
C VAL A 131 -17.86 -5.88 -10.79
N ALA A 132 -18.16 -7.14 -11.06
CA ALA A 132 -18.14 -8.20 -10.06
C ALA A 132 -16.73 -8.58 -9.64
N ALA A 133 -16.54 -8.78 -8.33
CA ALA A 133 -15.34 -9.37 -7.78
C ALA A 133 -15.14 -10.78 -8.37
N PRO A 134 -13.89 -11.18 -8.62
CA PRO A 134 -13.61 -12.48 -9.19
C PRO A 134 -14.05 -13.61 -8.27
N ALA A 135 -14.49 -14.72 -8.84
CA ALA A 135 -14.96 -15.89 -8.09
C ALA A 135 -13.88 -16.48 -7.16
N GLY A 136 -12.59 -16.29 -7.48
CA GLY A 136 -11.47 -16.69 -6.63
C GLY A 136 -11.29 -15.83 -5.36
N ASP A 137 -11.86 -14.63 -5.32
CA ASP A 137 -11.80 -13.74 -4.15
C ASP A 137 -13.05 -12.84 -4.00
N PRO A 138 -14.24 -13.42 -3.76
CA PRO A 138 -15.48 -12.66 -3.67
C PRO A 138 -15.52 -11.68 -2.49
N ARG A 139 -14.60 -11.83 -1.52
CA ARG A 139 -14.49 -10.95 -0.35
C ARG A 139 -13.32 -9.97 -0.44
N GLY A 140 -12.54 -9.97 -1.52
CA GLY A 140 -11.35 -9.10 -1.69
C GLY A 140 -10.24 -9.38 -0.67
N SER A 141 -10.29 -10.53 0.01
CA SER A 141 -9.41 -10.91 1.11
C SER A 141 -8.04 -11.38 0.64
N ALA A 142 -7.96 -12.06 -0.50
CA ALA A 142 -6.71 -12.50 -1.10
C ALA A 142 -5.94 -11.32 -1.69
N LEU A 143 -6.63 -10.40 -2.36
CA LEU A 143 -6.05 -9.13 -2.82
C LEU A 143 -5.50 -8.33 -1.63
N GLY A 144 -6.28 -8.22 -0.56
CA GLY A 144 -5.87 -7.58 0.70
C GLY A 144 -4.65 -8.24 1.34
N ALA A 145 -4.62 -9.58 1.40
CA ALA A 145 -3.52 -10.34 1.99
C ALA A 145 -2.22 -10.24 1.19
N SER A 146 -2.29 -9.94 -0.11
CA SER A 146 -1.11 -9.81 -0.99
C SER A 146 -0.26 -8.56 -0.69
N VAL A 147 -0.84 -7.53 -0.08
CA VAL A 147 -0.16 -6.25 0.18
C VAL A 147 1.08 -6.42 1.06
N LEU A 148 0.95 -7.17 2.16
CA LEU A 148 2.04 -7.33 3.12
C LEU A 148 3.21 -8.14 2.53
N PRO A 149 3.02 -9.33 1.91
CA PRO A 149 4.09 -10.03 1.20
C PRO A 149 4.78 -9.21 0.12
N LEU A 150 4.03 -8.44 -0.69
CA LEU A 150 4.61 -7.58 -1.72
C LEU A 150 5.43 -6.44 -1.12
N ALA A 151 4.93 -5.82 -0.05
CA ALA A 151 5.67 -4.81 0.68
C ALA A 151 6.96 -5.39 1.29
N LEU A 152 6.88 -6.58 1.89
CA LEU A 152 8.03 -7.31 2.40
C LEU A 152 9.06 -7.62 1.30
N ALA A 153 8.60 -8.06 0.12
CA ALA A 153 9.49 -8.32 -1.01
C ALA A 153 10.22 -7.05 -1.46
N GLY A 154 9.51 -5.93 -1.60
CA GLY A 154 10.11 -4.64 -1.94
C GLY A 154 11.11 -4.17 -0.88
N MET A 155 10.72 -4.19 0.39
CA MET A 155 11.60 -3.80 1.50
C MET A 155 12.85 -4.68 1.58
N ALA A 156 12.69 -6.00 1.40
CA ALA A 156 13.79 -6.95 1.37
C ALA A 156 14.73 -6.67 0.19
N ALA A 157 14.21 -6.44 -1.02
CA ALA A 157 15.03 -6.08 -2.17
C ALA A 157 15.86 -4.81 -1.91
N GLY A 158 15.22 -3.76 -1.37
CA GLY A 158 15.89 -2.52 -0.99
C GLY A 158 16.97 -2.71 0.08
N ALA A 159 16.66 -3.46 1.13
CA ALA A 159 17.58 -3.77 2.22
C ALA A 159 18.77 -4.60 1.74
N VAL A 160 18.54 -5.68 0.98
CA VAL A 160 19.58 -6.57 0.48
C VAL A 160 20.54 -5.82 -0.45
N VAL A 161 20.03 -5.03 -1.40
CA VAL A 161 20.87 -4.20 -2.29
C VAL A 161 21.76 -3.27 -1.48
N THR A 162 21.22 -2.65 -0.43
CA THR A 162 21.96 -1.75 0.46
C THR A 162 23.03 -2.50 1.27
N LEU A 163 22.66 -3.62 1.90
CA LEU A 163 23.53 -4.39 2.79
C LEU A 163 24.66 -5.10 2.04
N MET A 164 24.41 -5.55 0.81
CA MET A 164 25.43 -6.08 -0.10
C MET A 164 26.32 -4.99 -0.69
N GLY A 165 26.03 -3.71 -0.41
CA GLY A 165 26.83 -2.58 -0.87
C GLY A 165 26.71 -2.31 -2.37
N LEU A 166 25.67 -2.82 -3.03
CA LEU A 166 25.38 -2.55 -4.43
C LEU A 166 24.94 -1.09 -4.58
N ARG A 167 25.68 -0.32 -5.38
CA ARG A 167 25.50 1.14 -5.54
C ARG A 167 25.52 1.56 -6.99
N GLY A 168 25.06 2.78 -7.27
CA GLY A 168 25.06 3.33 -8.63
C GLY A 168 24.20 2.48 -9.57
N ALA A 169 24.62 2.40 -10.83
CA ALA A 169 23.90 1.65 -11.86
C ALA A 169 23.69 0.16 -11.50
N ARG A 170 24.65 -0.48 -10.81
CA ARG A 170 24.51 -1.88 -10.41
C ARG A 170 23.38 -2.06 -9.40
N GLY A 171 23.32 -1.21 -8.37
CA GLY A 171 22.23 -1.26 -7.37
C GLY A 171 20.87 -0.99 -8.01
N ALA A 172 20.78 0.00 -8.89
CA ALA A 172 19.55 0.32 -9.61
C ALA A 172 19.09 -0.83 -10.53
N LEU A 173 19.99 -1.43 -11.32
CA LEU A 173 19.68 -2.57 -12.18
C LEU A 173 19.27 -3.80 -11.38
N THR A 174 19.92 -4.07 -10.24
CA THR A 174 19.51 -5.17 -9.35
C THR A 174 18.11 -4.96 -8.79
N LEU A 175 17.76 -3.74 -8.36
CA LEU A 175 16.39 -3.44 -7.90
C LEU A 175 15.36 -3.61 -9.02
N LEU A 176 15.64 -3.11 -10.22
CA LEU A 176 14.76 -3.25 -11.38
C LEU A 176 14.54 -4.73 -11.71
N ALA A 177 15.61 -5.51 -11.84
CA ALA A 177 15.53 -6.93 -12.16
C ALA A 177 14.81 -7.73 -11.06
N ALA A 178 15.13 -7.50 -9.79
CA ALA A 178 14.48 -8.18 -8.67
C ALA A 178 12.99 -7.86 -8.62
N SER A 179 12.62 -6.58 -8.80
CA SER A 179 11.22 -6.15 -8.78
C SER A 179 10.44 -6.71 -9.96
N ALA A 180 11.03 -6.78 -11.15
CA ALA A 180 10.43 -7.43 -12.32
C ALA A 180 10.17 -8.93 -12.05
N LEU A 181 11.14 -9.66 -11.49
CA LEU A 181 10.95 -11.07 -11.15
C LEU A 181 9.88 -11.29 -10.08
N VAL A 182 9.84 -10.43 -9.06
CA VAL A 182 8.77 -10.48 -8.04
C VAL A 182 7.42 -10.16 -8.67
N GLY A 183 7.32 -9.19 -9.57
CA GLY A 183 6.08 -8.86 -10.28
C GLY A 183 5.57 -10.04 -11.12
N LEU A 184 6.44 -10.70 -11.88
CA LEU A 184 6.10 -11.90 -12.64
C LEU A 184 5.65 -13.06 -11.74
N ALA A 185 6.36 -13.31 -10.64
CA ALA A 185 6.00 -14.36 -9.69
C ALA A 185 4.67 -14.04 -8.99
N ALA A 186 4.45 -12.79 -8.60
CA ALA A 186 3.22 -12.34 -7.98
C ALA A 186 2.03 -12.42 -8.95
N ALA A 187 2.20 -12.06 -10.22
CA ALA A 187 1.17 -12.24 -11.24
C ALA A 187 0.85 -13.72 -11.46
N ALA A 188 1.87 -14.59 -11.57
CA ALA A 188 1.65 -16.04 -11.68
C ALA A 188 0.81 -16.59 -10.50
N VAL A 189 1.05 -16.11 -9.28
CA VAL A 189 0.27 -16.52 -8.10
C VAL A 189 -1.13 -15.90 -8.09
N THR A 190 -1.24 -14.58 -8.22
CA THR A 190 -2.50 -13.85 -8.03
C THR A 190 -3.44 -13.96 -9.21
N HIS A 191 -2.93 -13.89 -10.44
CA HIS A 191 -3.71 -14.07 -11.66
C HIS A 191 -3.86 -15.56 -12.02
N SER A 192 -2.75 -16.24 -12.31
CA SER A 192 -2.81 -17.55 -12.99
C SER A 192 -3.19 -18.71 -12.07
N TRP A 193 -2.79 -18.66 -10.79
CA TRP A 193 -3.08 -19.74 -9.85
C TRP A 193 -4.34 -19.48 -9.02
N LEU A 194 -4.47 -18.30 -8.42
CA LEU A 194 -5.57 -17.98 -7.51
C LEU A 194 -6.77 -17.32 -8.20
N GLY A 195 -6.61 -16.71 -9.37
CA GLY A 195 -7.71 -16.00 -10.07
C GLY A 195 -8.27 -14.81 -9.28
N VAL A 196 -7.40 -14.10 -8.55
CA VAL A 196 -7.72 -12.94 -7.70
C VAL A 196 -7.74 -11.64 -8.50
N VAL A 197 -7.01 -11.59 -9.60
CA VAL A 197 -6.96 -10.48 -10.56
C VAL A 197 -7.13 -11.06 -11.97
N THR A 198 -7.84 -10.33 -12.83
CA THR A 198 -8.45 -10.89 -14.05
C THR A 198 -8.24 -10.04 -15.31
N GLY A 199 -7.38 -9.01 -15.23
CA GLY A 199 -7.05 -8.13 -16.35
C GLY A 199 -5.93 -8.69 -17.25
N ASP A 200 -5.23 -7.82 -17.97
CA ASP A 200 -4.10 -8.24 -18.80
C ASP A 200 -2.90 -8.67 -17.92
N TRP A 201 -2.44 -9.91 -18.12
CA TRP A 201 -1.41 -10.54 -17.29
C TRP A 201 -0.09 -9.75 -17.25
N TRP A 202 0.34 -9.19 -18.39
CA TRP A 202 1.59 -8.43 -18.45
C TRP A 202 1.47 -7.07 -17.78
N THR A 203 0.31 -6.43 -17.93
CA THR A 203 -0.01 -5.17 -17.27
C THR A 203 -0.04 -5.35 -15.75
N GLU A 204 -0.68 -6.41 -15.26
CA GLU A 204 -0.70 -6.75 -13.83
C GLU A 204 0.70 -7.05 -13.28
N ALA A 205 1.48 -7.87 -14.00
CA ALA A 205 2.88 -8.14 -13.63
C ALA A 205 3.71 -6.85 -13.58
N GLY A 206 3.50 -5.94 -14.52
CA GLY A 206 4.14 -4.62 -14.56
C GLY A 206 3.76 -3.74 -13.36
N VAL A 207 2.48 -3.70 -12.99
CA VAL A 207 1.99 -2.95 -11.82
C VAL A 207 2.55 -3.51 -10.51
N LEU A 208 2.57 -4.84 -10.37
CA LEU A 208 3.15 -5.52 -9.21
C LEU A 208 4.66 -5.25 -9.13
N ALA A 209 5.37 -5.35 -10.25
CA ALA A 209 6.79 -5.01 -10.34
C ALA A 209 7.07 -3.55 -9.97
N LEU A 210 6.27 -2.61 -10.49
CA LEU A 210 6.40 -1.19 -10.21
C LEU A 210 6.14 -0.88 -8.72
N THR A 211 5.16 -1.56 -8.12
CA THR A 211 4.87 -1.42 -6.69
C THR A 211 6.05 -1.88 -5.84
N VAL A 212 6.59 -3.06 -6.14
CA VAL A 212 7.77 -3.63 -5.46
C VAL A 212 8.99 -2.73 -5.66
N LEU A 213 9.18 -2.19 -6.86
CA LEU A 213 10.26 -1.26 -7.19
C LEU A 213 10.14 0.04 -6.40
N ALA A 214 8.95 0.64 -6.34
CA ALA A 214 8.71 1.87 -5.59
C ALA A 214 9.06 1.68 -4.10
N ILE A 215 8.64 0.56 -3.51
CA ILE A 215 8.96 0.22 -2.11
C ILE A 215 10.47 -0.02 -1.93
N GLY A 216 11.06 -0.88 -2.78
CA GLY A 216 12.45 -1.27 -2.64
C GLY A 216 13.44 -0.15 -2.93
N SER A 217 13.19 0.65 -3.95
CA SER A 217 13.99 1.83 -4.26
C SER A 217 13.85 2.93 -3.21
N ALA A 218 12.67 3.12 -2.60
CA ALA A 218 12.51 4.04 -1.48
C ALA A 218 13.32 3.59 -0.26
N VAL A 219 13.27 2.31 0.11
CA VAL A 219 14.07 1.75 1.22
C VAL A 219 15.57 1.88 0.93
N ALA A 220 16.01 1.50 -0.27
CA ALA A 220 17.41 1.62 -0.66
C ALA A 220 17.86 3.09 -0.74
N GLY A 221 17.02 3.97 -1.25
CA GLY A 221 17.28 5.41 -1.36
C GLY A 221 17.40 6.08 0.00
N LEU A 222 16.47 5.80 0.93
CA LEU A 222 16.57 6.26 2.31
C LEU A 222 17.84 5.73 2.99
N ALA A 223 18.20 4.48 2.75
CA ALA A 223 19.43 3.92 3.29
C ALA A 223 20.69 4.52 2.65
N ALA A 224 20.60 4.96 1.39
CA ALA A 224 21.66 5.66 0.70
C ALA A 224 21.88 7.07 1.28
N LEU A 225 20.81 7.74 1.72
CA LEU A 225 20.85 9.08 2.34
C LEU A 225 21.23 9.05 3.83
N PHE A 226 20.69 8.10 4.60
CA PHE A 226 20.81 8.07 6.07
C PHE A 226 21.66 6.89 6.59
N GLY A 227 22.29 6.13 5.70
CA GLY A 227 23.01 4.89 6.03
C GLY A 227 22.05 3.75 6.42
N PRO A 228 22.54 2.68 7.07
CA PRO A 228 21.74 1.49 7.41
C PRO A 228 20.46 1.79 8.22
N ARG A 229 20.43 2.92 8.96
CA ARG A 229 19.25 3.37 9.70
C ARG A 229 18.07 3.73 8.79
N GLY A 230 18.35 4.16 7.55
CA GLY A 230 17.34 4.46 6.55
C GLY A 230 16.53 3.23 6.13
N ILE A 231 17.07 2.01 6.27
CA ILE A 231 16.33 0.76 6.03
C ILE A 231 15.17 0.66 7.03
N GLY A 232 15.44 0.86 8.32
CA GLY A 232 14.42 0.81 9.36
C GLY A 232 13.35 1.89 9.17
N LEU A 233 13.75 3.10 8.76
CA LEU A 233 12.81 4.18 8.46
C LEU A 233 11.91 3.86 7.27
N GLY A 234 12.49 3.39 6.16
CA GLY A 234 11.74 2.98 4.98
C GLY A 234 10.82 1.80 5.29
N ALA A 235 11.30 0.83 6.06
CA ALA A 235 10.49 -0.31 6.47
C ALA A 235 9.30 0.11 7.36
N LEU A 236 9.53 1.00 8.32
CA LEU A 236 8.45 1.53 9.16
C LEU A 236 7.43 2.32 8.33
N LEU A 237 7.90 3.17 7.41
CA LEU A 237 7.01 3.96 6.55
C LEU A 237 6.15 3.06 5.66
N MET A 238 6.73 2.03 5.04
CA MET A 238 6.03 1.17 4.08
C MET A 238 5.18 0.10 4.77
N ALA A 239 5.71 -0.58 5.78
CA ALA A 239 5.02 -1.68 6.46
C ALA A 239 3.96 -1.19 7.45
N LEU A 240 4.23 -0.09 8.17
CA LEU A 240 3.31 0.43 9.17
C LEU A 240 2.30 1.36 8.49
N LEU A 241 2.75 2.54 8.07
CA LEU A 241 1.85 3.56 7.53
C LEU A 241 1.31 3.12 6.16
N GLY A 242 2.18 2.66 5.28
CA GLY A 242 1.79 2.24 3.94
C GLY A 242 0.70 1.17 3.95
N ASN A 243 0.85 0.11 4.75
CA ASN A 243 -0.15 -0.95 4.84
C ASN A 243 -1.43 -0.48 5.55
N SER A 244 -1.33 0.09 6.75
CA SER A 244 -2.51 0.45 7.54
C SER A 244 -3.35 1.55 6.89
N PHE A 245 -2.70 2.50 6.20
CA PHE A 245 -3.38 3.65 5.60
C PHE A 245 -3.80 3.39 4.15
N SER A 246 -3.36 2.27 3.54
CA SER A 246 -3.61 1.94 2.14
C SER A 246 -5.09 1.90 1.71
N GLY A 247 -6.00 1.59 2.63
CA GLY A 247 -7.41 1.35 2.32
C GLY A 247 -7.66 0.12 1.44
N VAL A 248 -6.67 -0.78 1.26
CA VAL A 248 -6.77 -1.86 0.27
C VAL A 248 -7.79 -2.94 0.63
N THR A 249 -8.04 -3.18 1.91
CA THR A 249 -9.07 -4.14 2.36
C THR A 249 -10.46 -3.53 2.47
N SER A 250 -10.60 -2.23 2.26
CA SER A 250 -11.86 -1.49 2.38
C SER A 250 -12.00 -0.52 1.21
N ALA A 251 -11.84 0.77 1.44
CA ALA A 251 -11.64 1.83 0.46
C ALA A 251 -10.99 3.03 1.18
N PRO A 252 -10.22 3.89 0.49
CA PRO A 252 -9.59 5.04 1.14
C PRO A 252 -10.60 5.99 1.79
N GLN A 253 -11.79 6.16 1.19
CA GLN A 253 -12.90 6.97 1.69
C GLN A 253 -13.58 6.37 2.94
N LEU A 254 -13.32 5.09 3.24
CA LEU A 254 -13.80 4.47 4.49
C LEU A 254 -12.87 4.75 5.67
N LEU A 255 -11.65 5.21 5.42
CA LEU A 255 -10.68 5.55 6.45
C LEU A 255 -10.90 6.99 6.94
N PRO A 256 -10.49 7.31 8.18
CA PRO A 256 -10.53 8.69 8.66
C PRO A 256 -9.68 9.62 7.80
N GLU A 257 -10.12 10.86 7.60
CA GLU A 257 -9.28 11.88 6.98
C GLU A 257 -8.23 12.43 7.97
N PRO A 258 -7.01 12.76 7.51
CA PRO A 258 -6.49 12.67 6.13
C PRO A 258 -5.80 11.32 5.82
N VAL A 259 -6.01 10.30 6.66
CA VAL A 259 -5.24 9.04 6.63
C VAL A 259 -5.42 8.27 5.32
N GLY A 260 -6.66 8.18 4.82
CA GLY A 260 -6.93 7.54 3.53
C GLY A 260 -6.16 8.17 2.37
N ALA A 261 -6.12 9.51 2.31
CA ALA A 261 -5.39 10.26 1.28
C ALA A 261 -3.87 10.06 1.40
N ILE A 262 -3.32 10.14 2.61
CA ILE A 262 -1.90 9.88 2.86
C ILE A 262 -1.52 8.47 2.39
N GLY A 263 -2.36 7.48 2.67
CA GLY A 263 -2.14 6.11 2.22
C GLY A 263 -2.08 5.96 0.70
N GLN A 264 -2.87 6.73 -0.06
CA GLN A 264 -2.82 6.71 -1.53
C GLN A 264 -1.55 7.35 -2.11
N TRP A 265 -0.85 8.20 -1.35
CA TRP A 265 0.45 8.73 -1.73
C TRP A 265 1.62 7.82 -1.38
N LEU A 266 1.37 6.76 -0.59
CA LEU A 266 2.37 5.75 -0.26
C LEU A 266 2.30 4.58 -1.25
N PRO A 267 3.45 3.94 -1.59
CA PRO A 267 3.48 2.87 -2.57
C PRO A 267 2.51 1.70 -2.32
N PRO A 268 2.25 1.22 -1.09
CA PRO A 268 1.28 0.13 -0.90
C PRO A 268 -0.17 0.52 -1.26
N GLY A 269 -0.61 1.74 -0.92
CA GLY A 269 -1.95 2.22 -1.28
C GLY A 269 -2.09 2.50 -2.78
N ALA A 270 -1.11 3.21 -3.35
CA ALA A 270 -1.05 3.45 -4.79
C ALA A 270 -0.99 2.13 -5.59
N GLY A 271 -0.19 1.16 -5.14
CA GLY A 271 -0.07 -0.17 -5.75
C GLY A 271 -1.40 -0.90 -5.81
N GLY A 272 -2.14 -0.96 -4.70
CA GLY A 272 -3.46 -1.60 -4.68
C GLY A 272 -4.50 -0.87 -5.54
N SER A 273 -4.50 0.46 -5.55
CA SER A 273 -5.41 1.25 -6.39
C SER A 273 -5.10 1.11 -7.89
N LEU A 274 -3.82 1.11 -8.26
CA LEU A 274 -3.39 0.86 -9.64
C LEU A 274 -3.75 -0.56 -10.09
N LEU A 275 -3.49 -1.55 -9.23
CA LEU A 275 -3.77 -2.96 -9.54
C LEU A 275 -5.27 -3.18 -9.78
N ARG A 276 -6.16 -2.62 -8.95
CA ARG A 276 -7.60 -2.70 -9.23
C ARG A 276 -7.98 -2.03 -10.54
N SER A 277 -7.41 -0.85 -10.81
CA SER A 277 -7.70 -0.09 -12.03
C SER A 277 -7.41 -0.92 -13.28
N VAL A 278 -6.25 -1.58 -13.34
CA VAL A 278 -5.88 -2.41 -14.51
C VAL A 278 -6.51 -3.80 -14.52
N ALA A 279 -6.84 -4.37 -13.35
CA ALA A 279 -7.38 -5.72 -13.25
C ALA A 279 -8.88 -5.81 -13.51
N PHE A 280 -9.63 -4.74 -13.19
CA PHE A 280 -11.10 -4.78 -13.15
C PHE A 280 -11.79 -3.62 -13.87
N PHE A 281 -11.08 -2.53 -14.20
CA PHE A 281 -11.67 -1.30 -14.72
C PHE A 281 -10.94 -0.78 -15.97
N ASP A 282 -10.32 -1.66 -16.74
CA ASP A 282 -9.66 -1.33 -18.02
C ASP A 282 -8.65 -0.15 -17.95
N GLY A 283 -8.05 0.08 -16.78
CA GLY A 283 -7.10 1.17 -16.56
C GLY A 283 -7.73 2.52 -16.17
N SER A 284 -9.05 2.60 -16.00
CA SER A 284 -9.73 3.80 -15.51
C SER A 284 -9.20 4.22 -14.15
N ALA A 285 -9.03 5.54 -13.94
CA ALA A 285 -8.41 6.13 -12.76
C ALA A 285 -6.97 5.64 -12.41
N ALA A 286 -6.25 5.00 -13.34
CA ALA A 286 -4.87 4.52 -13.11
C ALA A 286 -3.81 5.64 -13.01
N GLY A 287 -4.08 6.82 -13.58
CA GLY A 287 -3.08 7.89 -13.74
C GLY A 287 -2.46 8.37 -12.43
N GLY A 288 -3.26 8.68 -11.41
CA GLY A 288 -2.77 9.14 -10.10
C GLY A 288 -1.88 8.12 -9.40
N PRO A 289 -2.36 6.87 -9.17
CA PRO A 289 -1.55 5.80 -8.60
C PRO A 289 -0.26 5.50 -9.38
N LEU A 290 -0.33 5.47 -10.72
CA LEU A 290 0.85 5.26 -11.58
C LEU A 290 1.90 6.36 -11.41
N LEU A 291 1.46 7.63 -11.35
CA LEU A 291 2.35 8.76 -11.08
C LEU A 291 3.01 8.64 -9.72
N THR A 292 2.25 8.33 -8.66
CA THR A 292 2.78 8.13 -7.31
C THR A 292 3.89 7.08 -7.28
N LEU A 293 3.63 5.89 -7.83
CA LEU A 293 4.62 4.81 -7.85
C LEU A 293 5.84 5.15 -8.70
N SER A 294 5.63 5.82 -9.83
CA SER A 294 6.71 6.26 -10.72
C SER A 294 7.60 7.30 -10.04
N LEU A 295 7.02 8.25 -9.30
CA LEU A 295 7.75 9.25 -8.53
C LEU A 295 8.56 8.62 -7.40
N TRP A 296 7.97 7.72 -6.61
CA TRP A 296 8.69 6.99 -5.57
C TRP A 296 9.86 6.18 -6.16
N SER A 297 9.62 5.49 -7.28
CA SER A 297 10.65 4.73 -7.98
C SER A 297 11.77 5.63 -8.49
N ALA A 298 11.43 6.74 -9.15
CA ALA A 298 12.40 7.69 -9.69
C ALA A 298 13.24 8.34 -8.58
N LEU A 299 12.62 8.81 -7.50
CA LEU A 299 13.32 9.43 -6.37
C LEU A 299 14.21 8.43 -5.62
N GLY A 300 13.71 7.23 -5.36
CA GLY A 300 14.46 6.16 -4.72
C GLY A 300 15.67 5.71 -5.55
N LEU A 301 15.45 5.48 -6.85
CA LEU A 301 16.53 5.11 -7.77
C LEU A 301 17.54 6.26 -7.94
N ALA A 302 17.10 7.51 -8.03
CA ALA A 302 17.98 8.67 -8.09
C ALA A 302 18.87 8.74 -6.84
N ALA A 303 18.33 8.52 -5.64
CA ALA A 303 19.11 8.47 -4.41
C ALA A 303 20.16 7.33 -4.42
N VAL A 304 19.80 6.14 -4.92
CA VAL A 304 20.72 5.00 -5.08
C VAL A 304 21.82 5.29 -6.11
N LEU A 305 21.49 6.00 -7.20
CA LEU A 305 22.43 6.39 -8.26
C LEU A 305 23.41 7.47 -7.78
N LEU A 306 22.91 8.47 -7.06
CA LEU A 306 23.66 9.66 -6.62
C LEU A 306 24.47 9.43 -5.35
N ALA A 307 24.25 8.33 -4.63
CA ALA A 307 25.02 7.99 -3.45
C ALA A 307 26.49 7.78 -3.77
N ARG A 308 27.27 8.86 -3.62
CA ARG A 308 28.73 8.88 -3.77
C ARG A 308 29.36 7.90 -2.79
N ARG A 309 30.49 7.30 -3.20
CA ARG A 309 31.35 6.49 -2.32
C ARG A 309 31.79 7.38 -1.16
N THR A 310 31.12 7.31 -0.01
CA THR A 310 31.76 7.71 1.23
C THR A 310 32.93 6.73 1.42
N PRO A 311 34.19 7.18 1.39
CA PRO A 311 35.29 6.29 1.68
C PRO A 311 35.04 5.73 3.08
N LYS A 312 35.09 4.40 3.21
CA LYS A 312 35.24 3.75 4.52
C LYS A 312 36.43 4.46 5.16
N SER A 313 36.23 5.17 6.28
CA SER A 313 37.34 5.55 7.14
C SER A 313 38.08 4.25 7.44
N VAL A 314 39.23 4.08 6.79
CA VAL A 314 40.21 3.09 7.21
C VAL A 314 40.61 3.58 8.58
N GLU A 315 40.06 2.93 9.61
CA GLU A 315 40.57 3.08 10.96
C GLU A 315 42.06 2.73 10.87
N PRO A 316 42.98 3.69 11.14
CA PRO A 316 44.39 3.39 11.07
C PRO A 316 44.62 2.22 12.00
N ALA A 317 45.15 1.12 11.44
CA ALA A 317 45.57 -0.03 12.22
C ALA A 317 46.34 0.50 13.41
N ARG A 318 45.83 0.26 14.62
CA ARG A 318 46.56 0.50 15.86
C ARG A 318 47.88 -0.24 15.68
N THR A 319 48.95 0.52 15.49
CA THR A 319 50.30 0.00 15.52
C THR A 319 50.46 -0.60 16.91
N GLU A 320 50.45 -1.93 17.02
CA GLU A 320 50.91 -2.60 18.24
C GLU A 320 52.33 -2.09 18.53
N PRO A 321 52.64 -1.67 19.77
CA PRO A 321 54.00 -1.38 20.15
C PRO A 321 54.82 -2.64 20.00
N ALA A 322 55.88 -2.57 19.18
CA ALA A 322 56.85 -3.63 19.00
C ALA A 322 57.40 -4.06 20.38
N GLU A 323 57.24 -5.34 20.67
CA GLU A 323 57.86 -6.04 21.79
C GLU A 323 59.39 -5.90 21.69
N PRO A 324 60.10 -5.43 22.74
CA PRO A 324 61.55 -5.31 22.66
C PRO A 324 62.20 -6.70 22.69
N ALA A 325 62.91 -7.02 21.61
CA ALA A 325 63.74 -8.20 21.50
C ALA A 325 65.01 -8.09 22.37
N GLY A 326 65.20 -9.08 23.24
CA GLY A 326 66.53 -9.63 23.63
C GLY A 326 67.03 -9.37 25.05
N PRO A 327 68.01 -10.16 25.55
CA PRO A 327 68.90 -11.02 24.78
C PRO A 327 68.95 -12.51 25.19
N ALA A 328 69.63 -13.26 24.32
CA ALA A 328 69.83 -14.70 24.29
C ALA A 328 70.60 -15.29 25.49
N ARG A 329 70.39 -16.58 25.70
CA ARG A 329 71.13 -17.47 26.59
C ARG A 329 72.64 -17.43 26.29
N GLU A 330 73.45 -17.36 27.34
CA GLU A 330 74.83 -17.80 27.32
C GLU A 330 75.01 -18.89 28.39
N SER A 331 75.11 -20.13 27.92
CA SER A 331 75.57 -21.28 28.70
C SER A 331 77.07 -21.42 28.48
N ALA A 332 77.88 -21.17 29.51
CA ALA A 332 79.29 -21.52 29.53
C ALA A 332 79.60 -22.34 30.79
N LEU A 333 80.02 -23.58 30.55
CA LEU A 333 80.71 -24.47 31.48
C LEU A 333 82.15 -23.97 31.69
N ALA A 334 82.65 -24.01 32.93
CA ALA A 334 84.01 -24.37 33.39
C ALA A 334 84.49 -23.50 34.56
N GLY A 335 84.86 -24.14 35.66
CA GLY A 335 85.53 -23.54 36.82
C GLY A 335 85.05 -24.09 38.14
#